data_AF-A0A0J8QT40-F1
#
_entry.id   AF-A0A0J8QT40-F1
#
_cell.length_a   1.000
_cell.length_b   1.000
_cell.length_c   1.000
_cell.angle_alpha   90.00
_cell.angle_beta   90.00
_cell.angle_gamma   90.00
#
_symmetry.space_group_name_H-M   'P 1'
#
loop_
_entity.id
_entity.type
_entity.pdbx_description
1 polymer ?
#
loop_
_entity_poly.entity_id
_entity_poly.type
_entity_poly.pdbx_seq_one_letter_code
_entity_poly.pdbx_strand_id
1 'polypeptide(L)'
;MDIDEEPVPLPSAAPRDISPNITLQPPLSRRGNGPGIIIITSECLELNDSEETLDPPPRQKWAEEGAPGLPPTGQVVRLPMISVVNIRGDRLYHEHIWWDQACLLRQLNLLPEYLPFPYSLPNDKRPAEGKRFEYRVPVTGAEGASKLMDENSVKSNGMFSFEVREVEDK
;
A
#
# COMPACT_ATOMS: atom_id res chain seq x y z
N MET A 1 -21.57 -24.69 10.13
CA MET A 1 -20.70 -23.97 11.08
C MET A 1 -21.01 -22.51 10.83
N ASP A 2 -21.82 -21.95 11.72
CA ASP A 2 -22.21 -20.54 11.70
C ASP A 2 -20.98 -19.67 11.93
N ILE A 3 -20.79 -18.66 11.10
CA ILE A 3 -19.93 -17.53 11.43
C ILE A 3 -20.79 -16.29 11.20
N ASP A 4 -21.65 -16.02 12.19
CA ASP A 4 -22.17 -14.68 12.42
C ASP A 4 -21.02 -13.84 13.00
N GLU A 5 -20.09 -13.40 12.14
CA GLU A 5 -19.12 -12.38 12.53
C GLU A 5 -19.81 -11.02 12.46
N GLU A 6 -20.04 -10.40 13.63
CA GLU A 6 -20.50 -9.02 13.68
C GLU A 6 -19.49 -8.10 12.98
N PRO A 7 -19.93 -7.23 12.05
CA PRO A 7 -19.03 -6.36 11.31
C PRO A 7 -18.30 -5.43 12.26
N VAL A 8 -16.96 -5.47 12.23
CA VAL A 8 -16.14 -4.63 13.11
C VAL A 8 -16.34 -3.16 12.73
N PRO A 9 -16.83 -2.30 13.63
CA PRO A 9 -17.16 -0.92 13.31
C PRO A 9 -15.95 -0.16 12.80
N LEU A 10 -16.18 0.70 11.80
CA LEU A 10 -15.14 1.54 11.21
C LEU A 10 -14.56 2.47 12.29
N PRO A 11 -13.24 2.70 12.32
CA PRO A 11 -12.64 3.71 13.19
C PRO A 11 -13.24 5.09 12.89
N SER A 12 -13.83 5.72 13.89
CA SER A 12 -14.26 7.11 13.84
C SER A 12 -13.11 8.00 14.33
N ALA A 13 -12.54 8.82 13.45
CA ALA A 13 -11.62 9.89 13.82
C ALA A 13 -12.16 11.20 13.25
N ALA A 14 -12.84 11.98 14.09
CA ALA A 14 -13.39 13.26 13.66
C ALA A 14 -12.26 14.22 13.24
N PRO A 15 -12.40 14.88 12.08
CA PRO A 15 -11.56 16.03 11.71
C PRO A 15 -11.48 17.05 12.84
N ARG A 16 -10.32 17.69 13.01
CA ARG A 16 -10.13 18.78 13.96
C ARG A 16 -9.68 20.02 13.21
N ASP A 17 -10.45 21.10 13.32
CA ASP A 17 -10.05 22.38 12.75
C ASP A 17 -8.98 23.03 13.64
N ILE A 18 -7.82 23.29 13.06
CA ILE A 18 -6.69 23.96 13.71
C ILE A 18 -6.72 25.46 13.41
N SER A 19 -7.14 25.82 12.20
CA SER A 19 -7.40 27.19 11.74
C SER A 19 -8.42 27.16 10.59
N PRO A 20 -8.92 28.30 10.09
CA PRO A 20 -9.89 28.34 8.99
C PRO A 20 -9.47 27.56 7.74
N ASN A 21 -8.16 27.41 7.50
CA ASN A 21 -7.60 26.76 6.32
C ASN A 21 -6.76 25.51 6.64
N ILE A 22 -6.76 25.05 7.90
CA ILE A 22 -5.95 23.91 8.34
C ILE A 22 -6.84 22.98 9.16
N THR A 23 -7.19 21.84 8.59
CA THR A 23 -7.89 20.76 9.28
C THR A 23 -6.93 19.60 9.49
N LEU A 24 -6.75 19.21 10.74
CA LEU A 24 -6.06 17.98 11.11
C LEU A 24 -7.06 16.83 10.99
N GLN A 25 -6.89 15.96 10.00
CA GLN A 25 -7.55 14.66 10.00
C GLN A 25 -6.71 13.70 10.85
N PRO A 26 -7.16 13.28 12.04
CA PRO A 26 -6.47 12.23 12.76
C PRO A 26 -6.58 10.93 11.94
N PRO A 27 -5.58 10.04 11.99
CA PRO A 27 -5.60 8.81 11.22
C PRO A 27 -6.94 8.10 11.41
N LEU A 28 -7.65 7.79 10.31
CA LEU A 28 -8.85 6.93 10.30
C LEU A 28 -8.46 5.45 10.55
N SER A 29 -7.48 5.25 11.42
CA SER A 29 -6.98 3.97 11.87
C SER A 29 -7.43 3.74 13.31
N ARG A 30 -7.69 2.49 13.68
CA ARG A 30 -8.06 2.12 15.06
C ARG A 30 -6.94 2.36 16.10
N ARG A 31 -5.76 2.86 15.70
CA ARG A 31 -4.60 3.10 16.58
C ARG A 31 -4.56 4.49 17.21
N GLY A 32 -5.27 5.47 16.67
CA GLY A 32 -5.33 6.84 17.21
C GLY A 32 -4.05 7.69 17.10
N ASN A 33 -2.89 7.12 16.71
CA ASN A 33 -1.61 7.83 16.57
C ASN A 33 -0.79 7.28 15.37
N GLY A 34 -0.15 8.17 14.58
CA GLY A 34 0.65 7.82 13.38
C GLY A 34 1.10 9.06 12.60
N PRO A 35 1.95 8.94 11.55
CA PRO A 35 2.36 10.10 10.75
C PRO A 35 1.12 10.71 10.06
N GLY A 36 0.92 12.01 10.26
CA GLY A 36 -0.18 12.74 9.64
C GLY A 36 0.09 12.96 8.15
N ILE A 37 -0.98 12.93 7.34
CA ILE A 37 -0.95 13.37 5.95
C ILE A 37 -1.29 14.86 5.94
N ILE A 38 -0.47 15.68 5.30
CA ILE A 38 -0.78 17.08 5.02
C ILE A 38 -1.42 17.12 3.63
N ILE A 39 -2.72 17.43 3.58
CA ILE A 39 -3.45 17.66 2.34
C ILE A 39 -3.56 19.17 2.16
N ILE A 40 -2.94 19.70 1.12
CA ILE A 40 -3.03 21.13 0.77
C ILE A 40 -4.21 21.29 -0.18
N THR A 41 -5.29 21.87 0.30
CA THR A 41 -6.49 22.15 -0.48
C THR A 41 -6.58 23.66 -0.77
N SER A 42 -7.14 24.02 -1.93
CA SER A 42 -7.45 25.42 -2.24
C SER A 42 -8.56 25.95 -1.32
N GLU A 43 -8.55 27.24 -0.97
CA GLU A 43 -9.57 27.88 -0.10
C GLU A 43 -11.01 27.73 -0.63
N CYS A 44 -11.17 27.41 -1.92
CA CYS A 44 -12.48 27.26 -2.56
C CYS A 44 -13.03 25.83 -2.55
N LEU A 45 -12.34 24.85 -1.95
CA LEU A 45 -12.80 23.45 -1.89
C LEU A 45 -13.65 23.22 -0.64
N GLU A 46 -14.92 22.88 -0.84
CA GLU A 46 -15.81 22.44 0.24
C GLU A 46 -15.41 21.02 0.70
N LEU A 47 -15.06 20.88 1.99
CA LEU A 47 -14.58 19.63 2.59
C LEU A 47 -15.64 18.86 3.39
N ASN A 48 -16.88 19.33 3.35
CA ASN A 48 -18.02 18.71 4.02
C ASN A 48 -18.50 17.50 3.22
N ASP A 49 -19.11 16.54 3.90
CA ASP A 49 -19.82 15.45 3.23
C ASP A 49 -20.93 16.06 2.37
N SER A 50 -20.96 15.72 1.08
CA SER A 50 -22.00 16.16 0.15
C SER A 50 -22.83 14.96 -0.28
N GLU A 51 -24.16 15.11 -0.34
CA GLU A 51 -25.04 14.10 -0.95
C GLU A 51 -24.92 14.08 -2.49
N GLU A 52 -24.18 15.02 -3.09
CA GLU A 52 -24.04 15.18 -4.54
C GLU A 52 -22.94 14.30 -5.15
N THR A 53 -22.00 13.80 -4.34
CA THR A 53 -20.87 12.99 -4.80
C THR A 53 -20.82 11.65 -4.08
N LEU A 54 -20.73 10.56 -4.85
CA LEU A 54 -20.54 9.19 -4.32
C LEU A 54 -19.19 9.00 -3.61
N ASP A 55 -18.19 9.80 -3.98
CA ASP A 55 -16.85 9.71 -3.40
C ASP A 55 -16.84 10.38 -2.02
N PRO A 56 -16.36 9.70 -0.97
CA PRO A 56 -16.17 10.33 0.32
C PRO A 56 -15.09 11.41 0.21
N PRO A 57 -15.06 12.42 1.11
CA PRO A 57 -14.07 13.48 1.03
C PRO A 57 -12.64 12.91 0.98
N PRO A 58 -11.66 13.60 0.35
CA PRO A 58 -10.32 13.08 0.09
C PRO A 58 -9.59 12.49 1.31
N ARG A 59 -10.02 12.83 2.54
CA ARG A 59 -9.53 12.26 3.81
C ARG A 59 -9.80 10.76 3.99
N GLN A 60 -10.88 10.22 3.41
CA GLN A 60 -11.40 8.87 3.72
C GLN A 60 -11.14 7.86 2.60
N LYS A 61 -11.14 8.32 1.35
CA LYS A 61 -10.81 7.52 0.15
C LYS A 61 -9.48 6.76 0.28
N TRP A 62 -8.46 7.39 0.86
CA TRP A 62 -7.11 6.79 0.98
C TRP A 62 -7.00 5.65 2.00
N ALA A 63 -7.86 5.62 3.03
CA ALA A 63 -7.83 4.59 4.05
C ALA A 63 -8.42 3.26 3.55
N GLU A 64 -9.36 3.33 2.61
CA GLU A 64 -10.03 2.15 2.04
C GLU A 64 -9.17 1.42 1.02
N GLU A 65 -8.36 2.12 0.22
CA GLU A 65 -7.73 1.48 -0.93
C GLU A 65 -6.39 0.78 -0.60
N GLY A 66 -5.62 1.25 0.40
CA GLY A 66 -4.24 0.78 0.65
C GLY A 66 -4.12 -0.61 1.27
N ALA A 67 -4.81 -0.86 2.39
CA ALA A 67 -4.72 -2.11 3.15
C ALA A 67 -6.06 -2.50 3.80
N PRO A 68 -7.17 -2.55 3.03
CA PRO A 68 -8.48 -2.84 3.58
C PRO A 68 -8.49 -4.21 4.26
N GLY A 69 -9.16 -4.29 5.41
CA GLY A 69 -9.31 -5.53 6.18
C GLY A 69 -8.09 -5.97 6.99
N LEU A 70 -6.93 -5.30 6.87
CA LEU A 70 -5.75 -5.65 7.67
C LEU A 70 -5.76 -4.93 9.04
N PRO A 71 -5.52 -5.65 10.16
CA PRO A 71 -5.38 -5.02 11.47
C PRO A 71 -4.10 -4.16 11.52
N PRO A 72 -4.06 -3.10 12.33
CA PRO A 72 -2.89 -2.22 12.43
C PRO A 72 -1.61 -2.96 12.89
N THR A 73 -0.65 -3.11 11.99
CA THR A 73 0.62 -3.82 12.24
C THR A 73 1.63 -2.99 13.06
N GLY A 74 1.52 -1.65 12.97
CA GLY A 74 2.47 -0.71 13.58
C GLY A 74 3.81 -0.57 12.88
N GLN A 75 3.95 -1.18 11.70
CA GLN A 75 5.14 -1.01 10.88
C GLN A 75 5.10 0.34 10.17
N VAL A 76 6.26 0.99 10.07
CA VAL A 76 6.41 2.19 9.24
C VAL A 76 6.63 1.73 7.81
N VAL A 77 5.82 2.25 6.89
CA VAL A 77 5.95 1.96 5.46
C VAL A 77 6.36 3.21 4.69
N ARG A 78 7.16 3.04 3.65
CA ARG A 78 7.53 4.08 2.69
C ARG A 78 7.18 3.60 1.31
N LEU A 79 6.19 4.23 0.67
CA LEU A 79 5.66 3.80 -0.61
C LEU A 79 5.78 4.91 -1.64
N PRO A 80 6.32 4.61 -2.83
CA PRO A 80 6.10 5.47 -3.97
C PRO A 80 4.62 5.41 -4.39
N MET A 81 4.08 6.57 -4.75
CA MET A 81 2.71 6.72 -5.20
C MET A 81 2.70 7.53 -6.50
N ILE A 82 1.79 7.18 -7.39
CA ILE A 82 1.51 7.92 -8.62
C ILE A 82 0.05 8.34 -8.53
N SER A 83 -0.21 9.65 -8.60
CA SER A 83 -1.56 10.17 -8.79
C SER A 83 -1.67 10.76 -10.19
N VAL A 84 -2.69 10.35 -10.93
CA VAL A 84 -3.11 10.95 -12.19
C VAL A 84 -4.40 11.70 -11.94
N VAL A 85 -4.29 13.03 -12.03
CA VAL A 85 -5.40 13.95 -11.79
C VAL A 85 -5.89 14.48 -13.13
N ASN A 86 -7.17 14.29 -13.41
CA ASN A 86 -7.89 14.90 -14.52
C ASN A 86 -8.46 16.24 -14.07
N ILE A 87 -8.08 17.31 -14.77
CA ILE A 87 -8.58 18.66 -14.56
C ILE A 87 -9.41 19.06 -15.79
N ARG A 88 -10.62 19.56 -15.57
CA ARG A 88 -11.51 20.06 -16.62
C ARG A 88 -11.92 21.49 -16.30
N GLY A 89 -11.41 22.44 -17.10
CA GLY A 89 -11.56 23.86 -16.80
C GLY A 89 -10.78 24.24 -15.54
N ASP A 90 -11.48 24.77 -14.55
CA ASP A 90 -10.94 25.21 -13.25
C ASP A 90 -11.13 24.19 -12.12
N ARG A 91 -11.61 22.97 -12.42
CA ARG A 91 -11.94 21.95 -11.42
C ARG A 91 -11.17 20.65 -11.62
N LEU A 92 -10.82 20.00 -10.51
CA LEU A 92 -10.47 18.58 -10.46
C LEU A 92 -11.73 17.77 -10.77
N TYR A 93 -11.65 16.88 -11.76
CA TYR A 93 -12.78 16.10 -12.24
C TYR A 93 -12.66 14.62 -11.87
N HIS A 94 -11.47 14.03 -12.04
CA HIS A 94 -11.17 12.67 -11.60
C HIS A 94 -9.75 12.59 -11.05
N GLU A 95 -9.53 11.71 -10.09
CA GLU A 95 -8.20 11.32 -9.62
C GLU A 95 -8.14 9.80 -9.61
N HIS A 96 -7.00 9.26 -10.05
CA HIS A 96 -6.67 7.86 -9.88
C HIS A 96 -5.28 7.75 -9.30
N ILE A 97 -5.16 7.02 -8.19
CA ILE A 97 -3.91 6.84 -7.47
C ILE A 97 -3.50 5.37 -7.57
N TRP A 98 -2.23 5.15 -7.83
CA TRP A 98 -1.59 3.84 -7.74
C TRP A 98 -0.42 3.90 -6.75
N TRP A 99 -0.17 2.78 -6.10
CA TRP A 99 1.05 2.54 -5.34
C TRP A 99 1.50 1.09 -5.55
N ASP A 100 2.70 0.78 -5.08
CA ASP A 100 3.24 -0.58 -5.12
C ASP A 100 2.67 -1.42 -3.97
N GLN A 101 1.61 -2.18 -4.27
CA GLN A 101 0.95 -3.06 -3.29
C GLN A 101 1.88 -4.16 -2.76
N ALA A 102 2.77 -4.69 -3.60
CA ALA A 102 3.66 -5.77 -3.17
C ALA A 102 4.73 -5.22 -2.22
N CYS A 103 5.25 -4.02 -2.48
CA CYS A 103 6.16 -3.29 -1.59
C CYS A 103 5.51 -3.03 -0.23
N LEU A 104 4.23 -2.61 -0.21
CA LEU A 104 3.44 -2.45 1.01
C LEU A 104 3.40 -3.76 1.80
N LEU A 105 2.92 -4.85 1.20
CA LEU A 105 2.81 -6.14 1.89
C LEU A 105 4.17 -6.67 2.35
N ARG A 106 5.25 -6.41 1.59
CA ARG A 106 6.61 -6.80 1.97
C ARG A 106 7.10 -6.05 3.20
N GLN A 107 6.90 -4.73 3.28
CA GLN A 107 7.25 -3.91 4.44
C GLN A 107 6.39 -4.23 5.66
N LEU A 108 5.16 -4.71 5.45
CA LEU A 108 4.28 -5.20 6.52
C LEU A 108 4.60 -6.63 7.00
N ASN A 109 5.58 -7.32 6.39
CA ASN A 109 5.88 -8.74 6.62
C ASN A 109 4.70 -9.68 6.33
N LEU A 110 3.83 -9.28 5.39
CA LEU A 110 2.68 -10.07 4.94
C LEU A 110 2.92 -10.75 3.59
N LEU A 111 3.94 -10.31 2.83
CA LEU A 111 4.43 -10.98 1.64
C LEU A 111 5.71 -11.77 1.96
N PRO A 112 5.70 -13.12 1.83
CA PRO A 112 6.90 -13.93 1.99
C PRO A 112 8.01 -13.54 1.02
N GLU A 113 9.26 -13.73 1.43
CA GLU A 113 10.43 -13.43 0.59
C GLU A 113 10.60 -14.42 -0.57
N TYR A 114 10.14 -15.65 -0.39
CA TYR A 114 10.19 -16.72 -1.39
C TYR A 114 8.79 -17.28 -1.61
N LEU A 115 8.46 -17.57 -2.87
CA LEU A 115 7.22 -18.24 -3.27
C LEU A 115 7.55 -19.51 -4.07
N PRO A 116 6.68 -20.54 -4.03
CA PRO A 116 6.86 -21.74 -4.83
C PRO A 116 6.99 -21.43 -6.32
N PHE A 117 7.89 -22.13 -6.99
CA PHE A 117 8.03 -22.11 -8.45
C PHE A 117 7.55 -23.46 -9.00
N PRO A 118 6.30 -23.55 -9.51
CA PRO A 118 5.68 -24.84 -9.82
C PRO A 118 6.09 -25.43 -11.18
N TYR A 119 6.96 -24.74 -11.93
CA TYR A 119 7.33 -25.12 -13.30
C TYR A 119 8.68 -25.85 -13.33
N SER A 120 8.90 -26.65 -14.39
CA SER A 120 10.22 -27.21 -14.65
C SER A 120 11.21 -26.11 -15.03
N LEU A 121 12.47 -26.31 -14.64
CA LEU A 121 13.59 -25.49 -15.09
C LEU A 121 14.04 -25.96 -16.49
N PRO A 122 14.87 -25.18 -17.21
CA PRO A 122 15.40 -25.58 -18.51
C PRO A 122 15.99 -27.00 -18.51
N ASN A 123 15.88 -27.68 -19.65
CA ASN A 123 16.18 -29.12 -19.82
C ASN A 123 15.28 -30.04 -18.98
N ASP A 124 14.04 -29.62 -18.74
CA ASP A 124 13.03 -30.37 -17.98
C ASP A 124 13.48 -30.77 -16.57
N LYS A 125 14.40 -30.00 -15.97
CA LYS A 125 14.85 -30.24 -14.60
C LYS A 125 13.69 -30.04 -13.64
N ARG A 126 13.40 -31.09 -12.87
CA ARG A 126 12.39 -31.14 -11.80
C ARG A 126 13.09 -31.17 -10.44
N PRO A 127 12.42 -30.74 -9.36
CA PRO A 127 12.99 -30.89 -8.03
C PRO A 127 13.18 -32.37 -7.70
N ALA A 128 14.17 -32.66 -6.87
CA ALA A 128 14.34 -34.01 -6.33
C ALA A 128 13.11 -34.46 -5.52
N GLU A 129 12.95 -35.76 -5.31
CA GLU A 129 11.89 -36.32 -4.48
C GLU A 129 11.94 -35.70 -3.06
N GLY A 130 10.78 -35.27 -2.54
CA GLY A 130 10.67 -34.59 -1.25
C GLY A 130 11.13 -33.12 -1.25
N LYS A 131 11.39 -32.54 -2.43
CA LYS A 131 11.82 -31.14 -2.57
C LYS A 131 10.91 -30.34 -3.50
N ARG A 132 11.02 -29.02 -3.41
CA ARG A 132 10.34 -28.06 -4.28
C ARG A 132 11.30 -26.98 -4.77
N PHE A 133 10.95 -26.34 -5.89
CA PHE A 133 11.59 -25.10 -6.30
C PHE A 133 10.87 -23.90 -5.70
N GLU A 134 11.64 -22.87 -5.37
CA GLU A 134 11.13 -21.56 -4.98
C GLU A 134 11.98 -20.45 -5.59
N TYR A 135 11.35 -19.31 -5.81
CA TYR A 135 12.01 -18.10 -6.32
C TYR A 135 11.88 -16.98 -5.30
N ARG A 136 12.88 -16.11 -5.26
CA ARG A 136 12.80 -14.89 -4.47
C ARG A 136 11.83 -13.94 -5.16
N VAL A 137 10.83 -13.46 -4.43
CA VAL A 137 9.83 -12.54 -4.98
C VAL A 137 10.52 -11.24 -5.42
N PRO A 138 10.37 -10.80 -6.70
CA PRO A 138 11.09 -9.65 -7.25
C PRO A 138 10.42 -8.33 -6.83
N VAL A 139 10.42 -8.05 -5.53
CA VAL A 139 9.75 -6.91 -4.91
C VAL A 139 10.73 -6.16 -4.02
N THR A 140 10.76 -4.83 -4.14
CA THR A 140 11.52 -3.96 -3.24
C THR A 140 10.72 -3.67 -1.97
N GLY A 141 11.38 -3.48 -0.83
CA GLY A 141 10.84 -2.81 0.35
C GLY A 141 11.01 -1.29 0.30
N ALA A 142 11.28 -0.67 1.45
CA ALA A 142 11.44 0.78 1.59
C ALA A 142 12.59 1.35 0.73
N GLU A 143 13.53 0.50 0.32
CA GLU A 143 14.63 0.85 -0.57
C GLU A 143 14.15 1.37 -1.94
N GLY A 144 12.99 0.92 -2.43
CA GLY A 144 12.40 1.42 -3.67
C GLY A 144 12.03 2.91 -3.57
N ALA A 145 11.45 3.32 -2.44
CA ALA A 145 11.16 4.72 -2.15
C ALA A 145 12.45 5.55 -1.94
N SER A 146 13.44 5.00 -1.25
CA SER A 146 14.74 5.67 -1.06
C SER A 146 15.44 5.94 -2.40
N LYS A 147 15.38 4.98 -3.34
CA LYS A 147 15.99 5.10 -4.66
C LYS A 147 15.38 6.20 -5.53
N LEU A 148 14.10 6.52 -5.33
CA LEU A 148 13.45 7.66 -6.00
C LEU A 148 13.89 9.01 -5.44
N MET A 149 14.21 9.07 -4.15
CA MET A 149 14.70 10.29 -3.50
C MET A 149 16.18 10.55 -3.81
N ASP A 150 16.96 9.48 -3.91
CA ASP A 150 18.39 9.53 -4.20
C ASP A 150 18.81 8.31 -5.01
N GLU A 151 19.29 8.54 -6.24
CA GLU A 151 19.76 7.50 -7.14
C GLU A 151 20.97 6.72 -6.59
N ASN A 152 21.71 7.25 -5.62
CA ASN A 152 22.88 6.57 -5.05
C ASN A 152 22.58 5.78 -3.78
N SER A 153 21.35 5.88 -3.26
CA SER A 153 20.96 5.28 -1.98
C SER A 153 20.97 3.75 -1.95
N VAL A 154 20.76 3.11 -3.11
CA VAL A 154 20.67 1.64 -3.23
C VAL A 154 21.28 1.20 -4.56
N LYS A 155 21.97 0.06 -4.61
CA LYS A 155 22.50 -0.47 -5.88
C LYS A 155 21.37 -0.83 -6.85
N SER A 156 21.43 -0.30 -8.09
CA SER A 156 20.50 -0.67 -9.16
C SER A 156 20.71 -2.12 -9.60
N ASN A 157 19.68 -2.72 -10.21
CA ASN A 157 19.79 -4.01 -10.93
C ASN A 157 20.15 -5.22 -10.06
N GLY A 158 20.02 -5.12 -8.74
CA GLY A 158 20.30 -6.24 -7.83
C GLY A 158 19.40 -7.47 -8.05
N MET A 159 18.17 -7.27 -8.52
CA MET A 159 17.22 -8.37 -8.75
C MET A 159 17.60 -9.28 -9.91
N PHE A 160 18.45 -8.83 -10.85
CA PHE A 160 18.91 -9.69 -11.95
C PHE A 160 19.77 -10.87 -11.48
N SER A 161 20.31 -10.81 -10.26
CA SER A 161 21.06 -11.94 -9.68
C SER A 161 20.15 -12.92 -8.92
N PHE A 162 18.83 -12.78 -8.99
CA PHE A 162 17.93 -13.71 -8.32
C PHE A 162 17.84 -15.01 -9.12
N GLU A 163 17.90 -16.12 -8.41
CA GLU A 163 17.84 -17.46 -8.99
C GLU A 163 16.75 -18.28 -8.31
N VAL A 164 16.18 -19.23 -9.07
CA VAL A 164 15.34 -20.27 -8.51
C VAL A 164 16.23 -21.23 -7.72
N ARG A 165 15.82 -21.57 -6.49
CA ARG A 165 16.53 -22.52 -5.64
C ARG A 165 15.66 -23.74 -5.34
N GLU A 166 16.32 -24.84 -5.01
CA GLU A 166 15.67 -26.06 -4.54
C GLU A 166 15.73 -26.10 -3.01
N VAL A 167 14.60 -26.40 -2.38
CA VAL A 167 14.46 -26.52 -0.92
C VAL A 167 13.66 -27.75 -0.55
N GLU A 168 13.81 -28.22 0.69
CA GLU A 168 13.00 -29.31 1.23
C GLU A 168 11.51 -28.94 1.21
N ASP A 169 10.67 -29.88 0.81
CA ASP A 169 9.23 -29.73 0.81
C ASP A 169 8.70 -30.01 2.22
N LYS A 170 8.76 -28.97 3.07
CA LYS A 170 8.17 -28.95 4.42
C LYS A 170 6.66 -28.84 4.36
#